data_AF-A0A7Y8WW36-F1
#
_entry.id   AF-A0A7Y8WW36-F1
#
_cell.length_a   1.000
_cell.length_b   1.000
_cell.length_c   1.000
_cell.angle_alpha   90.00
_cell.angle_beta   90.00
_cell.angle_gamma   90.00
#
_symmetry.space_group_name_H-M   'P 1'
#
loop_
_entity.id
_entity.type
_entity.pdbx_description
1 polymer ?
#
loop_
_entity_poly.entity_id
_entity_poly.type
_entity_poly.pdbx_seq_one_letter_code
_entity_poly.pdbx_strand_id
1 'polypeptide(L)'
;MSSTEVTVVVSDCAEEDARAVFATLDAAFTAEKTTRPRSGGGATVWASAYDVSAPTEATPAAVAPLAHQVSVEAQGGYRAVDRVVAVLDSAFVIDTVGTAAGDQEKDIHLRIHGRAGV
;
A
#
# COMPACT_ATOMS: atom_id res chain seq x y z
N MET A 1 -3.26 -2.47 -17.72
CA MET A 1 -2.23 -2.40 -16.67
C MET A 1 -0.93 -2.87 -17.28
N SER A 2 0.08 -2.01 -17.24
CA SER A 2 1.45 -2.43 -17.57
C SER A 2 1.92 -3.43 -16.51
N SER A 3 2.86 -4.33 -16.83
CA SER A 3 3.38 -5.31 -15.85
C SER A 3 4.15 -4.70 -14.66
N THR A 4 4.24 -3.37 -14.61
CA THR A 4 4.84 -2.55 -13.56
C THR A 4 3.82 -1.67 -12.83
N GLU A 5 2.55 -1.72 -13.20
CA GLU A 5 1.50 -0.94 -12.55
C GLU A 5 0.90 -1.76 -11.39
N VAL A 6 0.72 -1.11 -10.24
CA VAL A 6 0.04 -1.69 -9.08
C VAL A 6 -1.01 -0.71 -8.56
N THR A 7 -2.23 -1.18 -8.41
CA THR A 7 -3.27 -0.45 -7.68
C THR A 7 -3.23 -0.86 -6.22
N VAL A 8 -3.10 0.12 -5.33
CA VAL A 8 -3.14 -0.07 -3.88
C VAL A 8 -4.40 0.57 -3.33
N VAL A 9 -5.17 -0.19 -2.57
CA VAL A 9 -6.38 0.25 -1.88
C VAL A 9 -6.17 0.11 -0.38
N VAL A 10 -6.50 1.15 0.37
CA VAL A 10 -6.39 1.21 1.82
C VAL A 10 -7.76 1.45 2.42
N SER A 11 -8.13 0.66 3.44
CA SER A 11 -9.43 0.72 4.09
C SER A 11 -9.34 0.32 5.58
N ASP A 12 -10.47 0.41 6.28
CA ASP A 12 -10.60 0.07 7.71
C ASP A 12 -9.68 0.90 8.63
N CYS A 13 -9.38 2.14 8.25
CA CYS A 13 -8.46 3.00 9.00
C CYS A 13 -8.89 4.46 9.07
N ALA A 14 -8.24 5.22 9.96
CA ALA A 14 -8.36 6.67 9.99
C ALA A 14 -7.65 7.31 8.79
N GLU A 15 -7.98 8.58 8.51
CA GLU A 15 -7.35 9.33 7.40
C GLU A 15 -5.85 9.51 7.59
N GLU A 16 -5.40 9.67 8.82
CA GLU A 16 -3.98 9.81 9.17
C GLU A 16 -3.20 8.52 8.87
N ASP A 17 -3.77 7.37 9.23
CA ASP A 17 -3.20 6.06 8.95
C ASP A 17 -3.12 5.80 7.43
N ALA A 18 -4.17 6.12 6.69
CA ALA A 18 -4.14 6.01 5.22
C ALA A 18 -3.05 6.89 4.61
N ARG A 19 -2.92 8.15 5.08
CA ARG A 19 -1.86 9.06 4.63
C ARG A 19 -0.47 8.52 4.92
N ALA A 20 -0.25 7.90 6.09
CA ALA A 20 1.02 7.28 6.44
C ALA A 20 1.38 6.15 5.45
N VAL A 21 0.42 5.28 5.11
CA VAL A 21 0.63 4.20 4.14
C VAL A 21 1.00 4.76 2.76
N PHE A 22 0.22 5.71 2.22
CA PHE A 22 0.55 6.28 0.91
C PHE A 22 1.84 7.11 0.93
N ALA A 23 2.15 7.83 2.01
CA ALA A 23 3.43 8.53 2.12
C ALA A 23 4.63 7.58 2.09
N THR A 24 4.49 6.37 2.66
CA THR A 24 5.51 5.31 2.56
C THR A 24 5.71 4.87 1.12
N LEU A 25 4.61 4.66 0.38
CA LEU A 25 4.64 4.23 -1.01
C LEU A 25 5.13 5.33 -1.95
N ASP A 26 4.71 6.57 -1.72
CA ASP A 26 5.12 7.77 -2.47
C ASP A 26 6.63 8.06 -2.29
N ALA A 27 7.21 7.63 -1.17
CA ALA A 27 8.65 7.69 -0.97
C ALA A 27 9.40 6.62 -1.79
N ALA A 28 8.78 5.51 -2.16
CA ALA A 28 9.43 4.42 -2.87
C ALA A 28 9.11 4.37 -4.38
N PHE A 29 7.94 4.87 -4.77
CA PHE A 29 7.36 4.73 -6.11
C PHE A 29 6.72 6.03 -6.59
N THR A 30 6.52 6.14 -7.90
CA THR A 30 5.81 7.29 -8.49
C THR A 30 4.32 6.97 -8.57
N ALA A 31 3.49 7.75 -7.86
CA ALA A 31 2.04 7.67 -7.97
C ALA A 31 1.59 8.23 -9.34
N GLU A 32 0.90 7.42 -10.14
CA GLU A 32 0.32 7.86 -11.41
C GLU A 32 -1.03 8.56 -11.18
N LYS A 33 -1.82 8.03 -10.24
CA LYS A 33 -3.16 8.55 -9.95
C LYS A 33 -3.58 8.21 -8.53
N THR A 34 -3.83 9.25 -7.73
CA THR A 34 -4.39 9.11 -6.39
C THR A 34 -5.87 9.46 -6.37
N THR A 35 -6.70 8.56 -5.88
CA THR A 35 -8.13 8.77 -5.63
C THR A 35 -8.36 8.89 -4.13
N ARG A 36 -8.80 10.07 -3.70
CA ARG A 36 -9.19 10.33 -2.30
C ARG A 36 -10.58 9.75 -2.02
N PRO A 37 -10.86 9.38 -0.75
CA PRO A 37 -12.14 8.84 -0.34
C PRO A 37 -13.26 9.83 -0.65
N ARG A 38 -14.41 9.28 -1.07
CA ARG A 38 -15.62 10.07 -1.28
C ARG A 38 -16.40 10.11 0.03
N SER A 39 -16.50 11.28 0.65
CA SER A 39 -17.25 11.48 1.89
C SER A 39 -18.71 11.08 1.69
N GLY A 40 -19.19 9.99 2.35
CA GLY A 40 -20.60 9.61 2.17
C GLY A 40 -21.11 8.27 2.71
N GLY A 41 -20.35 7.42 3.38
CA GLY A 41 -20.95 6.21 3.97
C GLY A 41 -19.99 5.13 4.45
N GLY A 42 -19.59 5.20 5.72
CA GLY A 42 -19.20 4.03 6.52
C GLY A 42 -17.76 3.51 6.39
N ALA A 43 -17.18 3.47 5.20
CA ALA A 43 -15.79 3.05 5.02
C ALA A 43 -15.04 4.10 4.21
N THR A 44 -14.04 4.72 4.85
CA THR A 44 -13.14 5.60 4.14
C THR A 44 -12.16 4.70 3.38
N VAL A 45 -12.31 4.66 2.05
CA VAL A 45 -11.46 3.87 1.15
C VAL A 45 -10.61 4.82 0.34
N TRP A 46 -9.30 4.66 0.40
CA TRP A 46 -8.33 5.41 -0.38
C TRP A 46 -7.71 4.49 -1.41
N ALA A 47 -7.43 4.99 -2.62
CA ALA A 47 -6.76 4.19 -3.63
C ALA A 47 -5.71 5.02 -4.36
N SER A 48 -4.58 4.41 -4.70
CA SER A 48 -3.55 5.02 -5.54
C SER A 48 -2.95 3.98 -6.47
N ALA A 49 -2.73 4.35 -7.73
CA ALA A 49 -2.00 3.55 -8.70
C ALA A 49 -0.54 4.00 -8.75
N TYR A 50 0.38 3.04 -8.74
CA TYR A 50 1.81 3.25 -8.74
C TYR A 50 2.45 2.56 -9.94
N ASP A 51 3.38 3.25 -10.60
CA ASP A 51 4.37 2.57 -11.44
C ASP A 51 5.57 2.18 -10.57
N VAL A 52 5.85 0.88 -10.52
CA VAL A 52 6.95 0.31 -9.73
C VAL A 52 8.11 -0.15 -10.61
N SER A 53 8.23 0.39 -11.84
CA SER A 53 9.25 -0.03 -12.81
C SER A 53 10.69 0.27 -12.32
N ALA A 54 10.88 1.42 -11.68
CA ALA A 54 12.14 1.86 -11.09
C ALA A 54 11.96 2.23 -9.61
N PRO A 55 12.83 1.75 -8.69
CA PRO A 55 12.82 2.23 -7.32
C PRO A 55 13.25 3.71 -7.30
N THR A 56 12.49 4.56 -6.59
CA THR A 56 12.97 5.89 -6.24
C THR A 56 14.09 5.73 -5.21
N GLU A 57 15.22 6.43 -5.39
CA GLU A 57 16.37 6.41 -4.45
C GLU A 57 16.09 7.09 -3.10
N ALA A 58 14.84 7.48 -2.83
CA ALA A 58 14.51 8.14 -1.57
C ALA A 58 14.51 7.12 -0.44
N THR A 59 15.26 7.46 0.61
CA THR A 59 15.22 6.72 1.86
C THR A 59 13.81 6.89 2.43
N PRO A 60 13.09 5.82 2.82
CA PRO A 60 11.78 5.98 3.43
C PRO A 60 11.96 6.86 4.67
N ALA A 61 11.40 8.07 4.63
CA ALA A 61 11.36 8.95 5.79
C ALA A 61 10.66 8.16 6.90
N ALA A 62 11.14 8.25 8.15
CA ALA A 62 10.51 7.56 9.27
C ALA A 62 9.02 7.96 9.32
N VAL A 63 8.16 7.07 8.86
CA VAL A 63 6.74 7.34 8.75
C VAL A 63 6.14 7.22 10.13
N ALA A 64 5.20 8.12 10.44
CA ALA A 64 4.49 8.11 11.71
C ALA A 64 3.90 6.71 11.98
N PRO A 65 3.97 6.20 13.22
CA PRO A 65 3.42 4.91 13.56
C PRO A 65 1.91 4.91 13.31
N LEU A 66 1.39 3.82 12.72
CA LEU A 66 -0.05 3.64 12.56
C LEU A 66 -0.71 3.54 13.94
N ALA A 67 -1.77 4.32 14.16
CA ALA A 67 -2.52 4.30 15.41
C ALA A 67 -3.40 3.06 15.53
N HIS A 68 -3.88 2.56 14.39
CA HIS A 68 -4.73 1.38 14.30
C HIS A 68 -4.25 0.43 13.20
N GLN A 69 -4.80 -0.76 13.21
CA GLN A 69 -4.62 -1.72 12.14
C GLN A 69 -5.29 -1.22 10.86
N VAL A 70 -4.64 -1.44 9.72
CA VAL A 70 -5.08 -0.95 8.41
C VAL A 70 -5.19 -2.13 7.45
N SER A 71 -6.28 -2.18 6.67
CA SER A 71 -6.42 -3.18 5.61
C SER A 71 -5.90 -2.62 4.29
N VAL A 72 -5.03 -3.36 3.62
CA VAL A 72 -4.38 -2.96 2.37
C VAL A 72 -4.59 -4.05 1.32
N GLU A 73 -5.11 -3.68 0.16
CA GLU A 73 -5.23 -4.54 -1.01
C GLU A 73 -4.28 -4.02 -2.09
N ALA A 74 -3.50 -4.92 -2.71
CA ALA A 74 -2.62 -4.58 -3.81
C ALA A 74 -2.82 -5.53 -4.98
N GLN A 75 -3.16 -4.96 -6.14
CA GLN A 75 -3.43 -5.69 -7.37
C GLN A 75 -2.52 -5.19 -8.49
N GLY A 76 -1.85 -6.10 -9.19
CA GLY A 76 -1.01 -5.78 -10.35
C GLY A 76 -0.17 -6.96 -10.81
N GLY A 77 0.89 -6.68 -11.57
CA GLY A 77 1.83 -7.72 -11.99
C GLY A 77 2.49 -8.42 -10.78
N TYR A 78 2.74 -9.73 -10.87
CA TYR A 78 3.24 -10.53 -9.74
C TYR A 78 4.46 -9.91 -9.02
N ARG A 79 5.50 -9.55 -9.78
CA ARG A 79 6.71 -8.90 -9.25
C ARG A 79 6.46 -7.48 -8.78
N ALA A 80 5.47 -6.81 -9.36
CA ALA A 80 5.12 -5.45 -9.03
C ALA A 80 4.47 -5.40 -7.63
N VAL A 81 3.54 -6.32 -7.38
CA VAL A 81 2.92 -6.51 -6.06
C VAL A 81 3.95 -6.89 -5.01
N ASP A 82 4.88 -7.81 -5.29
CA ASP A 82 5.93 -8.19 -4.34
C ASP A 82 6.81 -7.00 -3.92
N ARG A 83 7.07 -6.04 -4.83
CA ARG A 83 7.81 -4.80 -4.49
C ARG A 83 7.03 -3.91 -3.53
N VAL A 84 5.72 -3.76 -3.75
CA VAL A 84 4.86 -2.99 -2.83
C VAL A 84 4.85 -3.63 -1.45
N VAL A 85 4.70 -4.96 -1.39
CA VAL A 85 4.76 -5.71 -0.12
C VAL A 85 6.09 -5.49 0.60
N ALA A 86 7.22 -5.55 -0.11
CA ALA A 86 8.54 -5.35 0.50
C ALA A 86 8.74 -3.94 1.08
N VAL A 87 8.21 -2.91 0.42
CA VAL A 87 8.25 -1.54 0.94
C VAL A 87 7.39 -1.40 2.19
N LEU A 88 6.16 -1.94 2.18
CA LEU A 88 5.30 -1.94 3.35
C LEU A 88 5.92 -2.73 4.51
N ASP A 89 6.56 -3.87 4.23
CA ASP A 89 7.22 -4.70 5.23
C ASP A 89 8.45 -4.01 5.83
N SER A 90 9.08 -3.08 5.11
CA SER A 90 10.19 -2.29 5.66
C SER A 90 9.74 -1.25 6.70
N ALA A 91 8.48 -0.80 6.63
CA ALA A 91 7.95 0.27 7.48
C ALA A 91 6.97 -0.24 8.56
N PHE A 92 6.17 -1.26 8.26
CA PHE A 92 5.08 -1.77 9.10
C PHE A 92 5.25 -3.26 9.39
N VAL A 93 4.51 -3.75 10.38
CA VAL A 93 4.33 -5.20 10.57
C VAL A 93 3.21 -5.65 9.63
N ILE A 94 3.43 -6.73 8.89
CA ILE A 94 2.45 -7.30 7.95
C ILE A 94 1.86 -8.61 8.49
N ASP A 95 0.54 -8.66 8.55
CA ASP A 95 -0.27 -9.86 8.66
C ASP A 95 -0.95 -10.12 7.31
N THR A 96 -0.50 -11.14 6.57
CA THR A 96 -1.12 -11.49 5.29
C THR A 96 -2.47 -12.18 5.54
N VAL A 97 -3.54 -11.63 4.97
CA VAL A 97 -4.91 -12.12 5.13
C VAL A 97 -5.32 -13.02 3.97
N GLY A 98 -4.82 -12.77 2.76
CA GLY A 98 -5.12 -13.59 1.59
C GLY A 98 -4.28 -13.24 0.36
N THR A 99 -4.17 -14.17 -0.59
CA THR A 99 -3.52 -13.95 -1.88
C THR A 99 -4.27 -14.73 -2.95
N ALA A 100 -4.58 -14.07 -4.06
CA ALA A 100 -5.06 -14.68 -5.29
C ALA A 100 -4.09 -14.36 -6.43
N ALA A 101 -3.62 -15.37 -7.16
CA ALA A 101 -2.72 -15.18 -8.28
C ALA A 101 -3.29 -15.85 -9.54
N GLY A 102 -3.31 -15.11 -10.65
CA GLY A 102 -3.52 -15.64 -11.99
C GLY A 102 -2.20 -15.79 -12.75
N ASP A 103 -2.27 -16.09 -14.04
CA ASP A 103 -1.07 -16.31 -14.89
C ASP A 103 -0.13 -15.10 -14.98
N GLN A 104 -0.64 -13.88 -14.78
CA GLN A 104 0.14 -12.64 -14.93
C GLN A 104 -0.11 -11.59 -13.83
N GLU A 105 -1.23 -11.71 -13.11
CA GLU A 105 -1.65 -10.77 -12.08
C GLU A 105 -1.67 -11.44 -10.71
N LYS A 106 -1.36 -10.64 -9.69
CA LYS A 106 -1.43 -11.01 -8.30
C LYS A 106 -2.32 -9.98 -7.59
N ASP A 107 -3.20 -10.48 -6.76
CA ASP A 107 -3.97 -9.74 -5.79
C ASP A 107 -3.58 -10.23 -4.39
N ILE A 108 -3.29 -9.31 -3.49
CA ILE A 108 -2.95 -9.61 -2.11
C ILE A 108 -3.73 -8.72 -1.17
N HIS A 109 -4.30 -9.34 -0.13
CA HIS A 109 -4.92 -8.65 0.98
C HIS A 109 -4.00 -8.76 2.20
N LEU A 110 -3.59 -7.61 2.70
CA LEU A 110 -2.72 -7.45 3.85
C LEU A 110 -3.45 -6.71 4.95
N ARG A 111 -2.97 -6.95 6.15
CA ARG A 111 -3.35 -6.21 7.33
C ARG A 111 -2.08 -5.74 7.97
N ILE A 112 -1.94 -4.43 8.11
CA ILE A 112 -0.70 -3.82 8.58
C ILE A 112 -0.94 -3.04 9.86
N HIS A 113 0.07 -2.99 10.72
CA HIS A 113 0.03 -2.22 11.94
C HIS A 113 1.41 -1.61 12.24
N GLY A 114 1.42 -0.55 13.05
CA GLY A 114 2.64 0.16 13.40
C GLY A 114 3.64 -0.77 14.09
N ARG A 115 4.93 -0.64 13.76
CA ARG A 115 5.98 -1.28 14.55
C ARG A 115 6.03 -0.61 15.92
N ALA A 116 5.82 -1.39 16.98
CA ALA A 116 6.15 -0.93 18.32
C ALA A 116 7.65 -0.59 18.35
N GLY A 117 7.98 0.66 18.64
CA GLY A 117 9.37 1.11 18.74
C GLY A 117 10.14 0.23 19.72
N VAL A 118 11.29 -0.27 19.28
CA VAL A 118 12.32 -0.88 20.14
C VAL A 118 13.02 0.16 20.99
#